data_AF-A0AAD8YMF9-F1
#
_entry.id   AF-A0AAD8YMF9-F1
#
_cell.length_a   1.000
_cell.length_b   1.000
_cell.length_c   1.000
_cell.angle_alpha   90.00
_cell.angle_beta   90.00
_cell.angle_gamma   90.00
#
_symmetry.space_group_name_H-M   'P 1'
#
loop_
_entity.id
_entity.type
_entity.pdbx_description
1 polymer ?
#
loop_
_entity_poly.entity_id
_entity_poly.type
_entity_poly.pdbx_seq_one_letter_code
_entity_poly.pdbx_strand_id
1 'polypeptide(L)'
;MILTVASSVTKRISKSIAPNFLRWSLRMHESLPASFSMLPLAQRLVSIEVQEDYQLISSKLKGHTAHDRSMPGKISSAWDNFVDKAWDVFFESRHQKLNTDQDQQTKKQLDSETLTILNSQRQNKRQQQHTRREIHDNEKTEYAELANQRVQLLDQYVRPALLPTGSEQDFNQNIFTNEQNDGQYDYFVKWIRGEYLIAKYGLAVQQAVKKHPALRDDAAGLNSVGDTKSIYGEEVEVPLDLILPKIDTIIDAFGMEDWSRSKVPVSSWVDADTNSHDNLSIKDIIHNKLHGQISYSGPLNAYFEMRRREDSYELWNYNYIFGLAQYLLDRINDMDSIESVPVKTTILDVGAGDGRLIYFLRRAMHEIRTSNSSSTAKSINLRRKNGKSNRSTKAKMKANSQIFTMPTLIATDDGSWKAPMYSSKHIEVEKLSAVEAVVKHAPPSPEQRLEGGSSRLIVLCSWMPPQVDWTADFRKHQSSIHAPGESGLGIVDEYILIGECDDGTCGHNYLTWGNPDAYESEDGNESSVPVVPYVEDGYQRIELEDLSLLQISRFDCKRSSESKTVSFRRGA
;
A
#
# COMPACT_ATOMS: atom_id res chain seq x y z
N MET A 1 23.64 -34.77 3.76
CA MET A 1 25.13 -34.77 3.85
C MET A 1 25.78 -34.05 2.66
N ILE A 2 25.41 -34.34 1.40
CA ILE A 2 25.99 -33.66 0.21
C ILE A 2 25.64 -32.16 0.13
N LEU A 3 24.40 -31.76 0.51
CA LEU A 3 24.01 -30.34 0.60
C LEU A 3 24.72 -29.57 1.73
N THR A 4 25.09 -30.25 2.82
CA THR A 4 25.71 -29.63 4.00
C THR A 4 27.21 -29.38 3.79
N VAL A 5 27.88 -30.26 3.03
CA VAL A 5 29.29 -30.07 2.63
C VAL A 5 29.41 -29.07 1.47
N ALA A 6 28.39 -28.96 0.60
CA ALA A 6 28.33 -27.89 -0.39
C ALA A 6 28.26 -26.50 0.26
N SER A 7 27.48 -26.33 1.33
CA SER A 7 27.29 -25.05 2.04
C SER A 7 28.57 -24.45 2.63
N SER A 8 29.51 -25.26 3.13
CA SER A 8 30.75 -24.75 3.74
C SER A 8 31.84 -24.45 2.70
N VAL A 9 31.83 -25.13 1.56
CA VAL A 9 32.77 -24.89 0.44
C VAL A 9 32.28 -23.73 -0.45
N THR A 10 30.96 -23.53 -0.60
CA THR A 10 30.42 -22.36 -1.32
C THR A 10 30.65 -21.03 -0.57
N LYS A 11 30.67 -21.04 0.77
CA LYS A 11 30.82 -19.82 1.60
C LYS A 11 32.11 -19.02 1.43
N ARG A 12 33.22 -19.64 0.99
CA ARG A 12 34.48 -18.91 0.73
C ARG A 12 34.65 -18.50 -0.72
N ILE A 13 33.84 -19.08 -1.61
CA ILE A 13 33.95 -18.89 -3.05
C ILE A 13 32.96 -17.81 -3.54
N SER A 14 31.97 -17.41 -2.73
CA SER A 14 30.85 -16.58 -3.19
C SER A 14 31.12 -15.07 -3.28
N LYS A 15 31.92 -14.46 -2.40
CA LYS A 15 32.04 -12.99 -2.33
C LYS A 15 32.58 -12.32 -3.59
N SER A 16 33.64 -12.89 -4.17
CA SER A 16 34.19 -12.39 -5.44
C SER A 16 33.40 -12.88 -6.65
N ILE A 17 32.60 -13.93 -6.49
CA ILE A 17 31.81 -14.50 -7.58
C ILE A 17 30.49 -13.75 -7.76
N ALA A 18 29.78 -13.40 -6.70
CA ALA A 18 28.44 -12.82 -6.82
C ALA A 18 28.40 -11.57 -7.72
N PRO A 19 29.31 -10.59 -7.60
CA PRO A 19 29.36 -9.43 -8.51
C PRO A 19 29.65 -9.84 -9.96
N ASN A 20 30.61 -10.74 -10.16
CA ASN A 20 31.00 -11.22 -11.49
C ASN A 20 29.90 -12.07 -12.14
N PHE A 21 29.17 -12.85 -11.35
CA PHE A 21 28.07 -13.68 -11.80
C PHE A 21 26.83 -12.82 -12.13
N LEU A 22 26.57 -11.76 -11.35
CA LEU A 22 25.56 -10.77 -11.69
C LEU A 22 25.90 -10.06 -13.00
N ARG A 23 27.15 -9.60 -13.14
CA ARG A 23 27.65 -8.98 -14.38
C ARG A 23 27.48 -9.90 -15.58
N TRP A 24 27.92 -11.15 -15.46
CA TRP A 24 27.79 -12.14 -16.53
C TRP A 24 26.32 -12.39 -16.87
N SER A 25 25.46 -12.55 -15.86
CA SER A 25 24.04 -12.81 -16.07
C SER A 25 23.32 -11.64 -16.75
N LEU A 26 23.67 -10.38 -16.42
CA LEU A 26 23.15 -9.20 -17.10
C LEU A 26 23.52 -9.20 -18.60
N ARG A 27 24.78 -9.49 -18.93
CA ARG A 27 25.24 -9.59 -20.33
C ARG A 27 24.61 -10.77 -21.09
N MET A 28 24.40 -11.89 -20.41
CA MET A 28 23.73 -13.04 -21.03
C MET A 28 22.24 -12.76 -21.22
N HIS A 29 21.61 -11.98 -20.33
CA HIS A 29 20.20 -11.60 -20.47
C HIS A 29 19.94 -10.72 -21.71
N GLU A 30 20.95 -9.98 -22.17
CA GLU A 30 20.92 -9.23 -23.44
C GLU A 30 20.91 -10.13 -24.67
N SER A 31 21.53 -11.31 -24.58
CA SER A 31 21.82 -12.17 -25.74
C SER A 31 21.01 -13.45 -25.78
N LEU A 32 20.40 -13.86 -24.67
CA LEU A 32 19.64 -15.09 -24.55
C LEU A 32 18.13 -14.85 -24.36
N PRO A 33 17.27 -15.78 -24.82
CA PRO A 33 15.85 -15.75 -24.49
C PRO A 33 15.62 -15.74 -22.97
N ALA A 34 14.58 -15.04 -22.51
CA ALA A 34 14.26 -14.86 -21.09
C ALA A 34 14.18 -16.18 -20.30
N SER A 35 13.80 -17.29 -20.94
CA SER A 35 13.71 -18.63 -20.34
C SER A 35 15.05 -19.22 -19.90
N PHE A 36 16.18 -18.71 -20.40
CA PHE A 36 17.54 -19.12 -20.01
C PHE A 36 18.23 -18.08 -19.12
N SER A 37 17.50 -17.06 -18.67
CA SER A 37 18.07 -16.00 -17.84
C SER A 37 18.52 -16.54 -16.49
N MET A 38 19.82 -16.43 -16.22
CA MET A 38 20.40 -16.71 -14.90
C MET A 38 20.31 -15.49 -13.96
N LEU A 39 19.73 -14.38 -14.44
CA LEU A 39 19.63 -13.13 -13.71
C LEU A 39 18.89 -13.29 -12.36
N PRO A 40 17.75 -14.00 -12.25
CA PRO A 40 17.10 -14.21 -10.95
C PRO A 40 17.98 -14.93 -9.94
N LEU A 41 18.78 -15.91 -10.38
CA LEU A 41 19.72 -16.61 -9.50
C LEU A 41 20.83 -15.67 -9.04
N ALA A 42 21.37 -14.86 -9.94
CA ALA A 42 22.44 -13.93 -9.62
C ALA A 42 21.98 -12.82 -8.65
N GLN A 43 20.79 -12.27 -8.88
CA GLN A 43 20.11 -11.34 -7.97
C GLN A 43 19.98 -11.96 -6.57
N ARG A 44 19.49 -13.21 -6.52
CA ARG A 44 19.32 -13.94 -5.26
C ARG A 44 20.64 -14.15 -4.51
N LEU A 45 21.71 -14.51 -5.22
CA LEU A 45 23.04 -14.67 -4.62
C LEU A 45 23.54 -13.36 -4.02
N VAL A 46 23.42 -12.25 -4.76
CA VAL A 46 23.80 -10.93 -4.24
C VAL A 46 23.01 -10.54 -2.99
N SER A 47 21.68 -10.74 -2.99
CA SER A 47 20.85 -10.45 -1.80
C SER A 47 21.27 -11.29 -0.58
N ILE A 48 21.65 -12.57 -0.78
CA ILE A 48 22.15 -13.45 0.30
C ILE A 48 23.47 -12.92 0.86
N GLU A 49 24.45 -12.64 -0.01
CA GLU A 49 25.78 -12.17 0.43
C GLU A 49 25.71 -10.83 1.15
N VAL A 50 24.93 -9.87 0.64
CA VAL A 50 24.70 -8.58 1.30
C VAL A 50 24.08 -8.78 2.68
N GLN A 51 23.13 -9.70 2.82
CA GLN A 51 22.47 -10.00 4.09
C GLN A 51 23.41 -10.68 5.09
N GLU A 52 24.19 -11.67 4.67
CA GLU A 52 25.16 -12.35 5.54
C GLU A 52 26.24 -11.38 6.06
N ASP A 53 26.79 -10.54 5.18
CA ASP A 53 27.80 -9.54 5.56
C ASP A 53 27.22 -8.48 6.48
N TYR A 54 25.99 -8.06 6.24
CA TYR A 54 25.29 -7.15 7.13
C TYR A 54 25.07 -7.75 8.53
N GLN A 55 24.68 -9.02 8.64
CA GLN A 55 24.56 -9.71 9.93
C GLN A 55 25.89 -9.78 10.68
N LEU A 56 26.99 -10.03 9.96
CA LEU A 56 28.34 -10.02 10.55
C LEU A 56 28.72 -8.64 11.10
N ILE A 57 28.42 -7.56 10.37
CA ILE A 57 28.67 -6.19 10.83
C ILE A 57 27.81 -5.87 12.07
N SER A 58 26.52 -6.17 12.01
CA SER A 58 25.59 -5.91 13.12
C SER A 58 25.97 -6.67 14.40
N SER A 59 26.42 -7.92 14.28
CA SER A 59 26.88 -8.71 15.44
C SER A 59 28.16 -8.15 16.07
N LYS A 60 29.09 -7.62 15.27
CA LYS A 60 30.32 -6.98 15.77
C LYS A 60 30.03 -5.71 16.56
N LEU A 61 29.10 -4.87 16.10
CA LEU A 61 28.68 -3.67 16.83
C LEU A 61 28.05 -4.04 18.19
N LYS A 62 27.17 -5.06 18.21
CA LYS A 62 26.56 -5.56 19.46
C LYS A 62 27.57 -6.19 20.42
N GLY A 63 28.62 -6.81 19.91
CA GLY A 63 29.67 -7.45 20.72
C GLY A 63 30.53 -6.45 21.50
N HIS A 64 30.71 -5.22 20.99
CA HIS A 64 31.54 -4.20 21.65
C HIS A 64 30.80 -3.52 22.81
N THR A 65 29.47 -3.54 22.83
CA THR A 65 28.64 -2.95 23.91
C THR A 65 28.26 -3.95 25.01
N ALA A 66 28.53 -5.25 24.82
CA ALA A 66 28.09 -6.30 25.73
C ALA A 66 29.01 -6.59 26.92
N HIS A 67 30.12 -5.85 27.10
CA HIS A 67 31.07 -6.16 28.17
C HIS A 67 30.63 -5.74 29.58
N ASP A 68 29.45 -5.11 29.76
CA ASP A 68 29.01 -4.62 31.08
C ASP A 68 27.51 -4.80 31.45
N ARG A 69 26.76 -5.72 30.81
CA ARG A 69 25.45 -6.14 31.36
C ARG A 69 25.18 -7.62 31.17
N SER A 70 25.24 -8.35 32.28
CA SER A 70 24.79 -9.73 32.41
C SER A 70 23.26 -9.84 32.23
N MET A 71 22.81 -10.05 31.00
CA MET A 71 21.51 -10.67 30.69
C MET A 71 21.62 -11.44 29.37
N PRO A 72 21.73 -12.79 29.39
CA PRO A 72 21.72 -13.60 28.18
C PRO A 72 20.26 -13.81 27.74
N GLY A 73 19.71 -12.83 27.03
CA GLY A 73 18.36 -12.88 26.47
C GLY A 73 18.39 -12.94 24.95
N LYS A 74 18.02 -14.09 24.38
CA LYS A 74 17.78 -14.34 22.94
C LYS A 74 16.97 -13.22 22.27
N ILE A 75 17.62 -12.23 21.65
CA ILE A 75 16.97 -11.23 20.78
C ILE A 75 17.03 -11.65 19.29
N SER A 76 17.64 -12.81 18.99
CA SER A 76 17.94 -13.27 17.61
C SER A 76 16.88 -14.15 16.93
N SER A 77 15.61 -14.20 17.35
CA SER A 77 14.72 -15.27 16.81
C SER A 77 13.24 -14.93 16.64
N ALA A 78 12.86 -13.66 16.46
CA ALA A 78 11.46 -13.31 16.17
C ALA A 78 11.28 -12.68 14.78
N TRP A 79 12.17 -11.77 14.37
CA TRP A 79 12.18 -11.19 13.03
C TRP A 79 13.20 -11.87 12.12
N ASP A 80 14.36 -12.33 12.58
CA ASP A 80 15.17 -13.24 11.72
C ASP A 80 14.35 -14.48 11.37
N ASN A 81 13.63 -15.04 12.35
CA ASN A 81 12.60 -16.04 12.13
C ASN A 81 11.37 -15.55 11.35
N PHE A 82 11.04 -14.27 11.21
CA PHE A 82 9.92 -13.85 10.33
C PHE A 82 10.46 -13.57 8.92
N VAL A 83 11.66 -13.02 8.72
CA VAL A 83 12.26 -12.92 7.40
C VAL A 83 12.47 -14.35 6.89
N ASP A 84 13.10 -15.20 7.70
CA ASP A 84 13.29 -16.62 7.42
C ASP A 84 11.96 -17.37 7.35
N LYS A 85 10.93 -17.12 8.20
CA LYS A 85 9.59 -17.74 8.02
C LYS A 85 8.75 -17.16 6.90
N ALA A 86 8.91 -15.91 6.50
CA ALA A 86 8.25 -15.37 5.31
C ALA A 86 8.88 -15.96 4.05
N TRP A 87 10.15 -16.38 4.16
CA TRP A 87 10.84 -17.23 3.19
C TRP A 87 10.45 -18.73 3.32
N ASP A 88 10.27 -19.27 4.53
CA ASP A 88 9.86 -20.67 4.78
C ASP A 88 8.35 -20.86 4.55
N VAL A 89 7.50 -19.83 4.62
CA VAL A 89 6.07 -19.90 4.27
C VAL A 89 5.87 -20.18 2.78
N PHE A 90 6.89 -19.95 1.95
CA PHE A 90 6.93 -20.46 0.59
C PHE A 90 7.29 -21.95 0.49
N PHE A 91 7.81 -22.61 1.54
CA PHE A 91 8.28 -24.01 1.46
C PHE A 91 8.08 -24.97 2.64
N GLU A 92 7.63 -24.61 3.84
CA GLU A 92 7.25 -25.62 4.84
C GLU A 92 6.32 -25.13 5.96
N SER A 93 5.31 -25.96 6.18
CA SER A 93 4.16 -25.78 7.07
C SER A 93 4.47 -26.17 8.52
N ARG A 94 3.79 -25.51 9.47
CA ARG A 94 3.53 -25.93 10.87
C ARG A 94 4.74 -26.19 11.80
N HIS A 95 4.96 -25.30 12.78
CA HIS A 95 4.49 -25.52 14.17
C HIS A 95 4.91 -24.39 15.14
N GLN A 96 4.10 -24.28 16.19
CA GLN A 96 3.90 -23.16 17.08
C GLN A 96 4.95 -22.96 18.19
N LYS A 97 4.94 -21.71 18.65
CA LYS A 97 5.36 -21.12 19.93
C LYS A 97 4.79 -21.84 21.15
N LEU A 98 5.44 -21.68 22.31
CA LEU A 98 4.77 -21.33 23.57
C LEU A 98 5.73 -20.81 24.66
N ASN A 99 5.15 -19.95 25.51
CA ASN A 99 5.50 -19.60 26.91
C ASN A 99 6.20 -18.27 27.21
N THR A 100 5.38 -17.30 27.64
CA THR A 100 5.65 -16.39 28.76
C THR A 100 4.32 -15.98 29.37
N ASP A 101 4.11 -16.27 30.66
CA ASP A 101 3.20 -15.56 31.55
C ASP A 101 3.61 -15.82 33.00
N GLN A 102 4.22 -14.82 33.64
CA GLN A 102 4.29 -14.68 35.09
C GLN A 102 4.63 -13.22 35.39
N ASP A 103 3.65 -12.45 35.91
CA ASP A 103 3.87 -11.40 36.91
C ASP A 103 2.58 -10.60 37.15
N GLN A 104 1.80 -10.95 38.17
CA GLN A 104 0.90 -10.02 38.87
C GLN A 104 0.65 -10.46 40.32
N GLN A 105 1.41 -9.91 41.27
CA GLN A 105 1.03 -9.71 42.68
C GLN A 105 2.12 -8.82 43.30
N THR A 106 1.92 -7.51 43.46
CA THR A 106 1.37 -6.95 44.71
C THR A 106 1.26 -5.42 44.57
N LYS A 107 0.13 -4.81 44.97
CA LYS A 107 0.13 -3.40 45.39
C LYS A 107 -1.11 -3.00 46.22
N LYS A 108 -0.92 -2.93 47.54
CA LYS A 108 -1.60 -2.07 48.54
C LYS A 108 -0.57 -1.96 49.69
N GLN A 109 -0.18 -0.83 50.29
CA GLN A 109 -0.83 0.42 50.71
C GLN A 109 0.26 1.50 50.82
N LEU A 110 -0.06 2.79 50.64
CA LEU A 110 0.11 3.85 51.67
C LEU A 110 -0.24 5.21 51.04
N ASP A 111 -1.22 5.90 51.62
CA ASP A 111 -1.54 7.30 51.36
C ASP A 111 -1.30 8.09 52.66
N SER A 112 -0.24 8.91 52.65
CA SER A 112 0.04 10.00 53.61
C SER A 112 1.37 10.73 53.28
N GLU A 113 2.08 10.34 52.22
CA GLU A 113 3.37 10.91 51.78
C GLU A 113 3.27 11.55 50.37
N THR A 114 2.03 11.70 49.88
CA THR A 114 1.66 11.80 48.46
C THR A 114 2.00 13.15 47.81
N LEU A 115 2.24 14.23 48.58
CA LEU A 115 2.51 15.56 48.02
C LEU A 115 4.01 15.83 47.74
N THR A 116 4.90 15.39 48.63
CA THR A 116 6.36 15.49 48.45
C THR A 116 6.85 14.47 47.42
N ILE A 117 6.26 13.27 47.44
CA ILE A 117 6.46 12.24 46.42
C ILE A 117 5.96 12.71 45.05
N LEU A 118 4.87 13.49 44.94
CA LEU A 118 4.42 13.99 43.63
C LEU A 118 5.44 14.92 42.96
N ASN A 119 6.14 15.75 43.74
CA ASN A 119 7.12 16.70 43.22
C ASN A 119 8.45 16.02 42.86
N SER A 120 8.94 15.07 43.67
CA SER A 120 10.09 14.25 43.31
C SER A 120 9.78 13.30 42.14
N GLN A 121 8.56 12.76 42.05
CA GLN A 121 8.08 12.02 40.89
C GLN A 121 7.98 12.88 39.63
N ARG A 122 7.64 14.18 39.74
CA ARG A 122 7.63 15.10 38.59
C ARG A 122 9.03 15.38 38.08
N GLN A 123 10.02 15.59 38.97
CA GLN A 123 11.42 15.76 38.57
C GLN A 123 12.00 14.47 37.98
N ASN A 124 11.74 13.32 38.61
CA ASN A 124 12.15 12.02 38.08
C ASN A 124 11.50 11.71 36.73
N LYS A 125 10.23 12.08 36.52
CA LYS A 125 9.56 11.95 35.21
C LYS A 125 10.22 12.81 34.14
N ARG A 126 10.66 14.03 34.46
CA ARG A 126 11.39 14.90 33.51
C ARG A 126 12.77 14.33 33.17
N GLN A 127 13.52 13.86 34.17
CA GLN A 127 14.82 13.20 33.94
C GLN A 127 14.66 11.91 33.14
N GLN A 128 13.69 11.06 33.49
CA GLN A 128 13.36 9.85 32.72
C GLN A 128 12.93 10.17 31.29
N GLN A 129 12.19 11.25 31.05
CA GLN A 129 11.84 11.69 29.70
C GLN A 129 13.06 12.15 28.91
N HIS A 130 13.99 12.88 29.54
CA HIS A 130 15.23 13.30 28.89
C HIS A 130 16.09 12.10 28.52
N THR A 131 16.36 11.21 29.48
CA THR A 131 17.13 9.99 29.25
C THR A 131 16.50 9.10 28.19
N ARG A 132 15.16 8.98 28.15
CA ARG A 132 14.46 8.24 27.09
C ARG A 132 14.61 8.88 25.71
N ARG A 133 14.63 10.21 25.61
CA ARG A 133 14.88 10.91 24.35
C ARG A 133 16.32 10.72 23.89
N GLU A 134 17.29 10.86 24.78
CA GLU A 134 18.71 10.61 24.47
C GLU A 134 18.96 9.18 24.02
N ILE A 135 18.35 8.18 24.69
CA ILE A 135 18.44 6.78 24.26
C ILE A 135 17.84 6.61 22.86
N HIS A 136 16.65 7.17 22.63
CA HIS A 136 15.98 7.08 21.32
C HIS A 136 16.77 7.76 20.19
N ASP A 137 17.39 8.91 20.46
CA ASP A 137 18.19 9.63 19.48
C ASP A 137 19.50 8.90 19.18
N ASN A 138 20.14 8.30 20.20
CA ASN A 138 21.31 7.45 20.01
C ASN A 138 20.99 6.18 19.21
N GLU A 139 19.88 5.51 19.54
CA GLU A 139 19.38 4.35 18.78
C GLU A 139 19.15 4.74 17.31
N LYS A 140 18.49 5.88 17.06
CA LYS A 140 18.23 6.38 15.70
C LYS A 140 19.52 6.62 14.91
N THR A 141 20.56 7.18 15.54
CA THR A 141 21.86 7.38 14.91
C THR A 141 22.56 6.05 14.60
N GLU A 142 22.56 5.11 15.55
CA GLU A 142 23.12 3.76 15.34
C GLU A 142 22.45 3.04 14.17
N TYR A 143 21.12 3.13 14.07
CA TYR A 143 20.37 2.52 12.98
C TYR A 143 20.66 3.19 11.62
N ALA A 144 20.82 4.51 11.58
CA ALA A 144 21.22 5.21 10.37
C ALA A 144 22.63 4.79 9.91
N GLU A 145 23.55 4.58 10.85
CA GLU A 145 24.89 4.10 10.54
C GLU A 145 24.87 2.67 9.97
N LEU A 146 24.16 1.76 10.62
CA LEU A 146 23.98 0.38 10.14
C LEU A 146 23.32 0.33 8.75
N ALA A 147 22.32 1.17 8.51
CA ALA A 147 21.69 1.29 7.20
C ALA A 147 22.68 1.77 6.13
N ASN A 148 23.49 2.79 6.43
CA ASN A 148 24.53 3.27 5.52
C ASN A 148 25.58 2.20 5.22
N GLN A 149 26.01 1.44 6.24
CA GLN A 149 26.92 0.31 6.05
C GLN A 149 26.31 -0.77 5.15
N ARG A 150 25.00 -1.05 5.28
CA ARG A 150 24.31 -1.99 4.39
C ARG A 150 24.20 -1.50 2.96
N VAL A 151 23.96 -0.20 2.76
CA VAL A 151 23.98 0.41 1.41
C VAL A 151 25.37 0.33 0.80
N GLN A 152 26.44 0.53 1.59
CA GLN A 152 27.81 0.36 1.12
C GLN A 152 28.12 -1.08 0.71
N LEU A 153 27.63 -2.08 1.47
CA LEU A 153 27.73 -3.48 1.06
C LEU A 153 27.01 -3.71 -0.28
N LEU A 154 25.77 -3.22 -0.42
CA LEU A 154 25.03 -3.36 -1.67
C LEU A 154 25.79 -2.71 -2.85
N ASP A 155 26.35 -1.52 -2.65
CA ASP A 155 27.21 -0.83 -3.63
C ASP A 155 28.40 -1.71 -4.03
N GLN A 156 29.12 -2.31 -3.06
CA GLN A 156 30.25 -3.20 -3.32
C GLN A 156 29.90 -4.42 -4.18
N TYR A 157 28.69 -4.98 -4.02
CA TYR A 157 28.27 -6.17 -4.78
C TYR A 157 27.70 -5.82 -6.15
N VAL A 158 26.94 -4.73 -6.26
CA VAL A 158 26.17 -4.40 -7.47
C VAL A 158 26.93 -3.49 -8.41
N ARG A 159 27.64 -2.50 -7.87
CA ARG A 159 28.33 -1.51 -8.69
C ARG A 159 29.35 -2.12 -9.66
N PRO A 160 30.18 -3.11 -9.28
CA PRO A 160 31.11 -3.75 -10.24
C PRO A 160 30.39 -4.51 -11.36
N ALA A 161 29.13 -4.90 -11.16
CA ALA A 161 28.33 -5.54 -12.20
C ALA A 161 27.78 -4.52 -13.20
N LEU A 162 27.39 -3.34 -12.72
CA LEU A 162 26.84 -2.24 -13.52
C LEU A 162 27.92 -1.42 -14.23
N LEU A 163 28.99 -1.07 -13.51
CA LEU A 163 30.10 -0.22 -13.95
C LEU A 163 31.44 -0.95 -13.76
N PRO A 164 31.71 -2.01 -14.53
CA PRO A 164 32.88 -2.85 -14.32
C PRO A 164 34.24 -2.18 -14.58
N THR A 165 34.33 -1.22 -15.49
CA THR A 165 35.56 -0.45 -15.73
C THR A 165 35.53 0.87 -14.98
N GLY A 166 34.35 1.28 -14.48
CA GLY A 166 34.14 2.58 -13.87
C GLY A 166 34.29 3.73 -14.87
N SER A 167 34.31 3.42 -16.18
CA SER A 167 34.46 4.40 -17.25
C SER A 167 33.12 4.73 -17.89
N GLU A 168 33.05 5.88 -18.57
CA GLU A 168 31.83 6.32 -19.25
C GLU A 168 31.32 5.31 -20.30
N GLN A 169 32.21 4.48 -20.85
CA GLN A 169 31.85 3.43 -21.81
C GLN A 169 30.89 2.40 -21.22
N ASP A 170 30.88 2.19 -19.90
CA ASP A 170 29.94 1.29 -19.25
C ASP A 170 28.49 1.80 -19.35
N PHE A 171 28.27 3.11 -19.50
CA PHE A 171 26.93 3.68 -19.70
C PHE A 171 26.37 3.43 -21.10
N ASN A 172 27.17 2.96 -22.04
CA ASN A 172 26.70 2.55 -23.36
C ASN A 172 26.08 1.14 -23.35
N GLN A 173 26.06 0.45 -22.20
CA GLN A 173 25.37 -0.84 -22.07
C GLN A 173 23.86 -0.66 -22.27
N ASN A 174 23.23 -1.66 -22.88
CA ASN A 174 21.80 -1.64 -23.23
C ASN A 174 20.87 -1.40 -22.03
N ILE A 175 21.32 -1.73 -20.82
CA ILE A 175 20.58 -1.48 -19.58
C ILE A 175 20.41 0.01 -19.24
N PHE A 176 21.27 0.89 -19.79
CA PHE A 176 21.27 2.33 -19.50
C PHE A 176 20.81 3.20 -20.69
N THR A 177 20.79 2.66 -21.91
CA THR A 177 20.57 3.44 -23.13
C THR A 177 19.17 3.30 -23.72
N ASN A 178 18.32 2.43 -23.18
CA ASN A 178 17.07 2.10 -23.85
C ASN A 178 15.88 2.93 -23.39
N GLU A 179 15.58 3.96 -24.18
CA GLU A 179 14.22 4.53 -24.30
C GLU A 179 13.26 3.58 -25.04
N GLN A 180 13.74 2.47 -25.61
CA GLN A 180 12.98 1.57 -26.50
C GLN A 180 12.87 0.10 -26.04
N ASN A 181 13.39 -0.28 -24.88
CA ASN A 181 13.22 -1.66 -24.42
C ASN A 181 11.90 -1.81 -23.66
N ASP A 182 10.98 -2.57 -24.27
CA ASP A 182 9.67 -3.04 -23.77
C ASP A 182 9.76 -3.80 -22.42
N GLY A 183 10.16 -3.12 -21.35
CA GLY A 183 10.16 -3.64 -19.97
C GLY A 183 11.12 -4.80 -19.69
N GLN A 184 12.06 -5.12 -20.58
CA GLN A 184 12.97 -6.27 -20.42
C GLN A 184 13.78 -6.20 -19.11
N TYR A 185 14.17 -5.00 -18.68
CA TYR A 185 14.92 -4.79 -17.43
C TYR A 185 14.06 -4.37 -16.24
N ASP A 186 12.74 -4.22 -16.40
CA ASP A 186 11.88 -3.71 -15.33
C ASP A 186 11.99 -4.54 -14.07
N TYR A 187 12.09 -5.87 -14.20
CA TYR A 187 12.31 -6.77 -13.08
C TYR A 187 13.65 -6.54 -12.38
N PHE A 188 14.71 -6.24 -13.13
CA PHE A 188 16.02 -5.93 -12.56
C PHE A 188 16.01 -4.58 -11.84
N VAL A 189 15.48 -3.54 -12.48
CA VAL A 189 15.36 -2.19 -11.91
C VAL A 189 14.50 -2.24 -10.65
N LYS A 190 13.34 -2.92 -10.70
CA LYS A 190 12.45 -3.16 -9.55
C LYS A 190 13.19 -3.88 -8.42
N TRP A 191 13.94 -4.93 -8.72
CA TRP A 191 14.74 -5.66 -7.73
C TRP A 191 15.80 -4.77 -7.06
N ILE A 192 16.65 -4.10 -7.84
CA ILE A 192 17.75 -3.31 -7.26
C ILE A 192 17.23 -2.09 -6.49
N ARG A 193 16.14 -1.48 -6.96
CA ARG A 193 15.38 -0.47 -6.22
C ARG A 193 14.90 -1.01 -4.88
N GLY A 194 14.26 -2.17 -4.87
CA GLY A 194 13.79 -2.83 -3.66
C GLY A 194 14.92 -3.12 -2.67
N GLU A 195 16.02 -3.71 -3.13
CA GLU A 195 17.20 -3.99 -2.29
C GLU A 195 17.81 -2.72 -1.72
N TYR A 196 17.91 -1.64 -2.50
CA TYR A 196 18.39 -0.34 -1.99
C TYR A 196 17.48 0.21 -0.89
N LEU A 197 16.16 0.23 -1.12
CA LEU A 197 15.20 0.74 -0.14
C LEU A 197 15.21 -0.09 1.15
N ILE A 198 15.31 -1.41 1.04
CA ILE A 198 15.43 -2.32 2.18
C ILE A 198 16.77 -2.11 2.90
N ALA A 199 17.87 -1.92 2.18
CA ALA A 199 19.17 -1.66 2.77
C ALA A 199 19.18 -0.35 3.57
N LYS A 200 18.60 0.70 2.99
CA LYS A 200 18.62 2.06 3.55
C LYS A 200 17.59 2.30 4.64
N TYR A 201 16.38 1.75 4.50
CA TYR A 201 15.26 2.07 5.40
C TYR A 201 14.69 0.85 6.13
N GLY A 202 15.13 -0.37 5.80
CA GLY A 202 14.53 -1.59 6.35
C GLY A 202 14.59 -1.67 7.88
N LEU A 203 15.66 -1.19 8.52
CA LEU A 203 15.74 -1.12 9.98
C LEU A 203 14.68 -0.18 10.60
N ALA A 204 14.47 0.99 9.99
CA ALA A 204 13.45 1.93 10.44
C ALA A 204 12.05 1.33 10.30
N VAL A 205 11.79 0.62 9.20
CA VAL A 205 10.54 -0.12 8.99
C VAL A 205 10.35 -1.21 10.04
N GLN A 206 11.40 -2.00 10.35
CA GLN A 206 11.32 -3.04 11.38
C GLN A 206 10.96 -2.47 12.75
N GLN A 207 11.50 -1.30 13.11
CA GLN A 207 11.17 -0.62 14.36
C GLN A 207 9.75 -0.06 14.35
N ALA A 208 9.34 0.55 13.25
CA ALA A 208 7.98 1.04 13.06
C ALA A 208 6.95 -0.08 13.27
N VAL A 209 7.13 -1.23 12.60
CA VAL A 209 6.25 -2.41 12.73
C VAL A 209 6.33 -3.05 14.12
N LYS A 210 7.48 -2.97 14.79
CA LYS A 210 7.63 -3.41 16.19
C LYS A 210 6.88 -2.49 17.16
N LYS A 211 6.97 -1.18 16.97
CA LYS A 211 6.32 -0.13 17.78
C LYS A 211 4.81 -0.11 17.55
N HIS A 212 4.38 -0.36 16.32
CA HIS A 212 2.99 -0.28 15.87
C HIS A 212 2.55 -1.61 15.25
N PRO A 213 2.09 -2.58 16.06
CA PRO A 213 1.71 -3.91 15.57
C PRO A 213 0.60 -3.92 14.51
N ALA A 214 -0.24 -2.88 14.44
CA ALA A 214 -1.26 -2.72 13.39
C ALA A 214 -0.65 -2.52 11.97
N LEU A 215 0.65 -2.21 11.87
CA LEU A 215 1.39 -2.19 10.60
C LEU A 215 1.94 -3.57 10.22
N ARG A 216 1.69 -4.62 11.01
CA ARG A 216 1.94 -5.97 10.53
C ARG A 216 0.85 -6.29 9.54
N ASP A 217 1.10 -5.98 8.28
CA ASP A 217 0.27 -6.51 7.20
C ASP A 217 0.77 -7.90 6.84
N ASP A 218 0.58 -8.81 7.78
CA ASP A 218 0.80 -10.20 7.51
C ASP A 218 -0.41 -10.74 6.74
N ALA A 219 -0.10 -11.43 5.64
CA ALA A 219 -0.96 -12.46 5.08
C ALA A 219 -1.34 -13.48 6.17
N ALA A 220 -0.45 -13.67 7.16
CA ALA A 220 -0.71 -14.39 8.41
C ALA A 220 -1.55 -13.60 9.43
N GLY A 221 -1.68 -12.29 9.24
CA GLY A 221 -2.57 -11.40 9.98
C GLY A 221 -3.99 -11.79 9.71
N LEU A 222 -4.39 -12.08 8.46
CA LEU A 222 -5.68 -12.70 8.16
C LEU A 222 -5.83 -14.12 8.72
N ASN A 223 -4.75 -14.90 8.81
CA ASN A 223 -4.78 -16.16 9.56
C ASN A 223 -4.99 -15.94 11.07
N SER A 224 -4.70 -14.75 11.61
CA SER A 224 -4.99 -14.34 13.00
C SER A 224 -6.24 -13.46 13.16
N VAL A 225 -6.77 -12.88 12.07
CA VAL A 225 -8.03 -12.12 12.02
C VAL A 225 -9.21 -13.07 11.82
N GLY A 226 -8.93 -14.29 11.34
CA GLY A 226 -9.83 -15.45 11.46
C GLY A 226 -9.78 -16.15 12.82
N ASP A 227 -8.81 -15.84 13.70
CA ASP A 227 -8.90 -16.20 15.11
C ASP A 227 -9.89 -15.22 15.74
N THR A 228 -11.17 -15.48 15.48
CA THR A 228 -12.21 -15.16 16.43
C THR A 228 -11.67 -15.57 17.80
N LYS A 229 -11.44 -14.58 18.67
CA LYS A 229 -11.02 -14.93 20.02
C LYS A 229 -12.23 -15.62 20.60
N SER A 230 -12.14 -16.94 20.72
CA SER A 230 -13.10 -17.74 21.45
C SER A 230 -12.98 -17.33 22.92
N ILE A 231 -13.70 -16.29 23.28
CA ILE A 231 -13.86 -15.87 24.66
C ILE A 231 -15.10 -16.61 25.13
N TYR A 232 -14.90 -17.72 25.85
CA TYR A 232 -15.97 -18.63 26.33
C TYR A 232 -16.75 -19.39 25.24
N GLY A 233 -16.14 -19.71 24.10
CA GLY A 233 -16.79 -20.49 23.04
C GLY A 233 -17.55 -19.67 22.00
N GLU A 234 -17.70 -18.36 22.21
CA GLU A 234 -18.28 -17.45 21.22
C GLU A 234 -17.18 -16.81 20.37
N GLU A 235 -17.38 -16.84 19.05
CA GLU A 235 -16.51 -16.18 18.07
C GLU A 235 -16.69 -14.66 18.17
N VAL A 236 -15.86 -13.97 18.97
CA VAL A 236 -15.91 -12.49 19.05
C VAL A 236 -15.05 -11.89 17.94
N GLU A 237 -15.68 -11.07 17.10
CA GLU A 237 -15.00 -10.37 16.02
C GLU A 237 -14.10 -9.25 16.57
N VAL A 238 -12.83 -9.20 16.13
CA VAL A 238 -11.86 -8.20 16.60
C VAL A 238 -12.21 -6.82 16.02
N PRO A 239 -12.36 -5.76 16.83
CA PRO A 239 -12.64 -4.39 16.36
C PRO A 239 -11.70 -3.92 15.24
N LEU A 240 -12.23 -3.16 14.27
CA LEU A 240 -11.46 -2.69 13.11
C LEU A 240 -10.28 -1.80 13.49
N ASP A 241 -10.41 -0.99 14.54
CA ASP A 241 -9.36 -0.07 15.01
C ASP A 241 -8.15 -0.80 15.63
N LEU A 242 -8.28 -2.09 15.93
CA LEU A 242 -7.20 -2.96 16.36
C LEU A 242 -6.53 -3.69 15.19
N ILE A 243 -7.16 -3.71 14.02
CA ILE A 243 -6.67 -4.40 12.81
C ILE A 243 -6.03 -3.40 11.84
N LEU A 244 -6.73 -2.31 11.56
CA LEU A 244 -6.25 -1.29 10.61
C LEU A 244 -5.44 -0.22 11.36
N PRO A 245 -4.26 0.16 10.85
CA PRO A 245 -3.52 1.28 11.41
C PRO A 245 -4.32 2.58 11.22
N LYS A 246 -4.16 3.52 12.15
CA LYS A 246 -4.68 4.89 11.97
C LYS A 246 -3.71 5.70 11.12
N ILE A 247 -4.21 6.74 10.46
CA ILE A 247 -3.36 7.61 9.64
C ILE A 247 -2.21 8.23 10.46
N ASP A 248 -2.49 8.69 11.69
CA ASP A 248 -1.47 9.23 12.60
C ASP A 248 -0.39 8.19 12.94
N THR A 249 -0.78 6.92 13.03
CA THR A 249 0.16 5.81 13.26
C THR A 249 1.08 5.62 12.07
N ILE A 250 0.56 5.66 10.84
CA ILE A 250 1.36 5.56 9.61
C ILE A 250 2.31 6.76 9.50
N ILE A 251 1.81 7.96 9.76
CA ILE A 251 2.61 9.20 9.70
C ILE A 251 3.78 9.16 10.68
N ASP A 252 3.52 8.83 11.95
CA ASP A 252 4.57 8.70 12.98
C ASP A 252 5.55 7.54 12.66
N ALA A 253 5.02 6.43 12.14
CA ALA A 253 5.81 5.24 11.84
C ALA A 253 6.84 5.48 10.74
N PHE A 254 6.46 6.20 9.69
CA PHE A 254 7.27 6.35 8.48
C PHE A 254 7.85 7.76 8.29
N GLY A 255 7.62 8.67 9.24
CA GLY A 255 8.11 10.04 9.18
C GLY A 255 7.49 10.82 8.03
N MET A 256 6.16 10.77 7.93
CA MET A 256 5.39 11.38 6.84
C MET A 256 4.77 12.73 7.23
N GLU A 257 5.25 13.39 8.29
CA GLU A 257 4.66 14.63 8.80
C GLU A 257 4.64 15.74 7.76
N ASP A 258 5.65 15.76 6.89
CA ASP A 258 5.85 16.77 5.85
C ASP A 258 5.24 16.40 4.49
N TRP A 259 4.65 15.20 4.33
CA TRP A 259 4.18 14.72 3.03
C TRP A 259 2.88 15.41 2.57
N SER A 260 2.11 15.97 3.50
CA SER A 260 0.68 16.27 3.32
C SER A 260 0.33 17.72 2.92
N ARG A 261 1.29 18.60 2.58
CA ARG A 261 1.00 20.06 2.54
C ARG A 261 1.15 20.79 1.22
N SER A 262 1.86 20.22 0.25
CA SER A 262 1.98 20.80 -1.09
C SER A 262 2.72 19.81 -1.98
N LYS A 263 2.12 19.37 -3.08
CA LYS A 263 2.84 18.66 -4.14
C LYS A 263 4.04 19.51 -4.55
N VAL A 264 5.22 18.88 -4.61
CA VAL A 264 6.42 19.54 -5.12
C VAL A 264 6.28 19.53 -6.64
N PRO A 265 6.15 20.69 -7.32
CA PRO A 265 5.90 20.73 -8.76
C PRO A 265 6.94 19.91 -9.53
N VAL A 266 6.53 19.20 -10.58
CA VAL A 266 7.43 18.42 -11.45
C VAL A 266 8.60 19.28 -11.95
N SER A 267 8.34 20.56 -12.25
CA SER A 267 9.35 21.53 -12.66
C SER A 267 10.44 21.83 -11.61
N SER A 268 10.21 21.49 -10.34
CA SER A 268 11.21 21.63 -9.27
C SER A 268 12.04 20.37 -9.06
N TRP A 269 11.85 19.35 -9.89
CA TRP A 269 12.72 18.20 -9.98
C TRP A 269 14.01 18.64 -10.68
N VAL A 270 14.83 19.40 -9.96
CA VAL A 270 16.21 19.63 -10.37
C VAL A 270 16.90 18.29 -10.18
N ASP A 271 16.94 17.49 -11.25
CA ASP A 271 17.97 16.48 -11.38
C ASP A 271 19.27 17.27 -11.32
N ALA A 272 19.96 17.17 -10.19
CA ALA A 272 21.26 17.79 -10.08
C ALA A 272 22.07 17.16 -11.21
N ASP A 273 22.38 17.94 -12.23
CA ASP A 273 23.22 17.54 -13.36
C ASP A 273 24.61 17.21 -12.82
N THR A 274 24.74 16.02 -12.24
CA THR A 274 26.00 15.46 -11.80
C THR A 274 26.69 14.93 -13.03
N ASN A 275 27.22 15.86 -13.84
CA ASN A 275 28.06 15.56 -15.01
C ASN A 275 29.40 14.90 -14.62
N SER A 276 29.66 14.68 -13.32
CA SER A 276 30.80 13.91 -12.85
C SER A 276 30.48 12.41 -12.92
N HIS A 277 30.86 11.77 -14.02
CA HIS A 277 30.73 10.32 -14.22
C HIS A 277 31.64 9.50 -13.29
N ASP A 278 32.76 10.09 -12.86
CA ASP A 278 33.68 9.47 -11.92
C ASP A 278 33.09 9.56 -10.50
N ASN A 279 32.59 8.42 -10.00
CA ASN A 279 32.05 8.22 -8.64
C ASN A 279 30.52 8.30 -8.43
N LEU A 280 29.70 7.97 -9.42
CA LEU A 280 28.25 7.78 -9.18
C LEU A 280 27.99 6.74 -8.09
N SER A 281 27.27 7.09 -7.04
CA SER A 281 26.86 6.11 -6.03
C SER A 281 25.82 5.15 -6.61
N ILE A 282 25.62 3.96 -6.01
CA ILE A 282 24.52 3.08 -6.41
C ILE A 282 23.15 3.80 -6.40
N LYS A 283 22.96 4.79 -5.52
CA LYS A 283 21.76 5.62 -5.51
C LYS A 283 21.61 6.39 -6.82
N ASP A 284 22.67 7.04 -7.27
CA ASP A 284 22.66 7.87 -8.48
C ASP A 284 22.50 7.01 -9.73
N ILE A 285 23.10 5.81 -9.75
CA ILE A 285 22.92 4.83 -10.83
C ILE A 285 21.45 4.40 -10.90
N ILE A 286 20.87 3.95 -9.79
CA ILE A 286 19.46 3.50 -9.77
C ILE A 286 18.52 4.65 -10.17
N HIS A 287 18.74 5.85 -9.63
CA HIS A 287 17.83 6.96 -9.85
C HIS A 287 17.97 7.59 -11.24
N ASN A 288 19.18 7.94 -11.64
CA ASN A 288 19.44 8.78 -12.81
C ASN A 288 19.73 7.96 -14.08
N LYS A 289 20.19 6.70 -13.93
CA LYS A 289 20.59 5.86 -15.06
C LYS A 289 19.64 4.69 -15.31
N LEU A 290 18.98 4.18 -14.26
CA LEU A 290 17.99 3.11 -14.37
C LEU A 290 16.55 3.60 -14.20
N HIS A 291 16.33 4.90 -13.98
CA HIS A 291 15.01 5.51 -13.75
C HIS A 291 14.19 4.86 -12.61
N GLY A 292 14.85 4.23 -11.63
CA GLY A 292 14.19 3.53 -10.52
C GLY A 292 13.60 4.45 -9.43
N GLN A 293 13.62 5.78 -9.60
CA GLN A 293 12.97 6.77 -8.73
C GLN A 293 13.08 6.51 -7.21
N ILE A 294 14.29 6.58 -6.64
CA ILE A 294 14.54 6.33 -5.20
C ILE A 294 14.90 7.55 -4.36
N SER A 295 15.17 8.70 -4.98
CA SER A 295 15.67 9.89 -4.26
C SER A 295 14.69 10.46 -3.24
N TYR A 296 13.39 10.25 -3.47
CA TYR A 296 12.31 10.78 -2.62
C TYR A 296 11.61 9.70 -1.80
N SER A 297 11.97 8.45 -2.06
CA SER A 297 11.48 7.31 -1.31
C SER A 297 11.99 7.33 0.12
N GLY A 298 11.16 6.84 1.03
CA GLY A 298 11.44 6.75 2.46
C GLY A 298 11.08 5.39 3.05
N PRO A 299 10.92 5.32 4.39
CA PRO A 299 10.53 4.12 5.09
C PRO A 299 9.22 3.50 4.60
N LEU A 300 8.21 4.29 4.20
CA LEU A 300 6.96 3.75 3.65
C LEU A 300 7.21 2.92 2.38
N ASN A 301 7.98 3.43 1.42
CA ASN A 301 8.25 2.70 0.18
C ASN A 301 9.03 1.41 0.48
N ALA A 302 10.02 1.48 1.39
CA ALA A 302 10.71 0.27 1.85
C ALA A 302 9.76 -0.72 2.55
N TYR A 303 8.75 -0.24 3.29
CA TYR A 303 7.72 -1.08 3.89
C TYR A 303 6.94 -1.85 2.81
N PHE A 304 6.53 -1.22 1.71
CA PHE A 304 5.91 -1.93 0.59
C PHE A 304 6.86 -2.93 -0.07
N GLU A 305 8.12 -2.58 -0.31
CA GLU A 305 9.11 -3.50 -0.90
C GLU A 305 9.40 -4.70 0.02
N MET A 306 9.47 -4.49 1.34
CA MET A 306 9.65 -5.55 2.32
C MET A 306 8.48 -6.52 2.38
N ARG A 307 7.26 -6.06 2.08
CA ARG A 307 6.08 -6.92 2.06
C ARG A 307 6.06 -7.88 0.87
N ARG A 308 6.82 -7.57 -0.19
CA ARG A 308 6.98 -8.41 -1.40
C ARG A 308 5.66 -8.87 -2.02
N ARG A 309 4.61 -8.09 -1.83
CA ARG A 309 3.33 -8.25 -2.53
C ARG A 309 3.41 -7.37 -3.75
N GLU A 310 3.60 -7.99 -4.91
CA GLU A 310 3.66 -7.25 -6.17
C GLU A 310 2.33 -6.51 -6.46
N ASP A 311 1.26 -6.98 -5.83
CA ASP A 311 -0.13 -6.53 -5.91
C ASP A 311 -0.55 -5.55 -4.79
N SER A 312 0.29 -5.31 -3.78
CA SER A 312 -0.07 -4.38 -2.70
C SER A 312 0.29 -2.95 -3.08
N TYR A 313 -0.63 -2.28 -3.76
CA TYR A 313 -0.48 -0.88 -4.13
C TYR A 313 -0.92 0.09 -3.03
N GLU A 314 -1.86 -0.31 -2.19
CA GLU A 314 -2.43 0.51 -1.11
C GLU A 314 -2.12 -0.06 0.28
N LEU A 315 -1.99 0.86 1.25
CA LEU A 315 -2.02 0.57 2.67
C LEU A 315 -3.34 1.07 3.24
N TRP A 316 -4.33 0.18 3.29
CA TRP A 316 -5.61 0.48 3.91
C TRP A 316 -5.43 0.88 5.37
N ASN A 317 -5.99 2.03 5.73
CA ASN A 317 -5.97 2.55 7.09
C ASN A 317 -7.40 2.83 7.57
N TYR A 318 -7.56 2.85 8.89
CA TYR A 318 -8.85 3.00 9.54
C TYR A 318 -9.59 4.26 9.06
N ASN A 319 -8.89 5.39 8.97
CA ASN A 319 -9.49 6.67 8.61
C ASN A 319 -10.03 6.67 7.19
N TYR A 320 -9.26 6.16 6.23
CA TYR A 320 -9.66 6.06 4.83
C TYR A 320 -10.89 5.14 4.66
N ILE A 321 -10.84 3.92 5.23
CA ILE A 321 -11.94 2.96 5.11
C ILE A 321 -13.25 3.51 5.69
N PHE A 322 -13.20 4.14 6.88
CA PHE A 322 -14.38 4.75 7.47
C PHE A 322 -14.88 5.96 6.67
N GLY A 323 -13.96 6.77 6.14
CA GLY A 323 -14.30 7.89 5.28
C GLY A 323 -15.03 7.43 4.02
N LEU A 324 -14.49 6.42 3.33
CA LEU A 324 -15.08 5.87 2.10
C LEU A 324 -16.42 5.18 2.39
N ALA A 325 -16.52 4.41 3.48
CA ALA A 325 -17.78 3.81 3.91
C ALA A 325 -18.84 4.86 4.20
N GLN A 326 -18.49 5.94 4.93
CA GLN A 326 -19.41 7.04 5.21
C GLN A 326 -19.84 7.75 3.92
N TYR A 327 -18.91 8.06 3.02
CA TYR A 327 -19.21 8.66 1.71
C TYR A 327 -20.23 7.82 0.93
N LEU A 328 -19.99 6.51 0.82
CA LEU A 328 -20.88 5.60 0.10
C LEU A 328 -22.28 5.54 0.73
N LEU A 329 -22.37 5.49 2.07
CA LEU A 329 -23.66 5.49 2.77
C LEU A 329 -24.42 6.81 2.56
N ASP A 330 -23.74 7.95 2.67
CA ASP A 330 -24.32 9.28 2.43
C ASP A 330 -24.79 9.39 0.98
N ARG A 331 -24.00 8.91 0.03
CA ARG A 331 -24.35 8.93 -1.39
C ARG A 331 -25.57 8.07 -1.70
N ILE A 332 -25.68 6.88 -1.11
CA ILE A 332 -26.88 6.02 -1.24
C ILE A 332 -28.11 6.75 -0.69
N ASN A 333 -27.99 7.42 0.46
CA ASN A 333 -29.09 8.21 1.03
C ASN A 333 -29.49 9.36 0.11
N ASP A 334 -28.54 10.08 -0.49
CA ASP A 334 -28.82 11.17 -1.42
C ASP A 334 -29.59 10.65 -2.66
N MET A 335 -29.15 9.52 -3.23
CA MET A 335 -29.85 8.89 -4.36
C MET A 335 -31.23 8.36 -3.97
N ASP A 336 -31.39 7.80 -2.77
CA ASP A 336 -32.69 7.36 -2.24
C ASP A 336 -33.64 8.53 -1.96
N SER A 337 -33.13 9.74 -1.72
CA SER A 337 -33.97 10.92 -1.47
C SER A 337 -34.69 11.44 -2.72
N ILE A 338 -34.15 11.12 -3.89
CA ILE A 338 -34.73 11.46 -5.20
C ILE A 338 -35.82 10.45 -5.57
N GLU A 339 -35.65 9.20 -5.14
CA GLU A 339 -36.55 8.09 -5.44
C GLU A 339 -37.68 7.97 -4.41
N SER A 340 -38.88 7.61 -4.90
CA SER A 340 -40.03 7.44 -4.00
C SER A 340 -39.99 6.14 -3.18
N VAL A 341 -39.13 5.19 -3.58
CA VAL A 341 -39.01 3.85 -3.00
C VAL A 341 -37.53 3.56 -2.77
N PRO A 342 -37.15 2.93 -1.63
CA PRO A 342 -35.77 2.51 -1.39
C PRO A 342 -35.26 1.61 -2.51
N VAL A 343 -34.08 1.94 -3.04
CA VAL A 343 -33.46 1.22 -4.15
C VAL A 343 -32.44 0.23 -3.61
N LYS A 344 -32.49 -1.03 -4.06
CA LYS A 344 -31.46 -2.01 -3.69
C LYS A 344 -30.13 -1.60 -4.30
N THR A 345 -29.13 -1.35 -3.47
CA THR A 345 -27.79 -0.95 -3.93
C THR A 345 -26.82 -2.13 -3.89
N THR A 346 -26.13 -2.39 -5.00
CA THR A 346 -24.95 -3.26 -5.05
C THR A 346 -23.71 -2.38 -5.20
N ILE A 347 -22.68 -2.65 -4.39
CA ILE A 347 -21.34 -2.07 -4.50
C ILE A 347 -20.39 -3.18 -4.95
N LEU A 348 -19.78 -3.00 -6.11
CA LEU A 348 -18.93 -3.98 -6.78
C LEU A 348 -17.49 -3.48 -6.84
N ASP A 349 -16.56 -4.16 -6.20
CA ASP A 349 -15.12 -3.93 -6.33
C ASP A 349 -14.56 -4.82 -7.44
N VAL A 350 -14.07 -4.20 -8.52
CA VAL A 350 -13.50 -4.88 -9.70
C VAL A 350 -11.98 -4.79 -9.66
N GLY A 351 -11.31 -5.90 -10.00
CA GLY A 351 -9.87 -6.02 -9.77
C GLY A 351 -9.52 -5.97 -8.28
N ALA A 352 -10.39 -6.55 -7.45
CA ALA A 352 -10.33 -6.45 -6.00
C ALA A 352 -9.08 -7.13 -5.38
N GLY A 353 -8.30 -7.86 -6.18
CA GLY A 353 -7.16 -8.65 -5.76
C GLY A 353 -7.57 -9.67 -4.70
N ASP A 354 -7.19 -9.38 -3.45
CA ASP A 354 -7.48 -10.24 -2.30
C ASP A 354 -8.81 -9.91 -1.58
N GLY A 355 -9.58 -8.94 -2.05
CA GLY A 355 -10.91 -8.60 -1.54
C GLY A 355 -10.93 -7.87 -0.18
N ARG A 356 -9.77 -7.48 0.36
CA ARG A 356 -9.70 -6.82 1.68
C ARG A 356 -10.44 -5.49 1.74
N LEU A 357 -10.47 -4.72 0.66
CA LEU A 357 -11.20 -3.45 0.62
C LEU A 357 -12.69 -3.66 0.94
N ILE A 358 -13.35 -4.58 0.23
CA ILE A 358 -14.75 -4.94 0.47
C ILE A 358 -14.98 -5.51 1.87
N TYR A 359 -14.08 -6.37 2.36
CA TYR A 359 -14.15 -6.88 3.72
C TYR A 359 -14.17 -5.74 4.76
N PHE A 360 -13.23 -4.81 4.66
CA PHE A 360 -13.13 -3.69 5.60
C PHE A 360 -14.29 -2.70 5.45
N LEU A 361 -14.75 -2.42 4.22
CA LEU A 361 -15.90 -1.57 3.97
C LEU A 361 -17.19 -2.14 4.58
N ARG A 362 -17.43 -3.45 4.43
CA ARG A 362 -18.61 -4.12 4.99
C ARG A 362 -18.66 -3.94 6.51
N ARG A 363 -17.52 -4.13 7.18
CA ARG A 363 -17.40 -3.96 8.62
C ARG A 363 -17.57 -2.51 9.06
N ALA A 364 -16.93 -1.57 8.36
CA ALA A 364 -17.03 -0.14 8.68
C ALA A 364 -18.47 0.37 8.53
N MET A 365 -19.17 -0.01 7.46
CA MET A 365 -20.57 0.38 7.27
C MET A 365 -21.49 -0.20 8.37
N HIS A 366 -21.24 -1.44 8.80
CA HIS A 366 -21.99 -2.03 9.91
C HIS A 366 -21.76 -1.28 11.23
N GLU A 367 -20.51 -0.91 11.51
CA GLU A 367 -20.14 -0.12 12.70
C GLU A 367 -20.79 1.27 12.69
N ILE A 368 -20.76 1.97 11.55
CA ILE A 368 -21.44 3.27 11.38
C ILE A 368 -22.95 3.13 11.66
N ARG A 369 -23.58 2.10 11.11
CA ARG A 369 -25.03 1.86 11.26
C ARG A 369 -25.42 1.56 12.71
N THR A 370 -24.68 0.69 13.38
CA THR A 370 -24.92 0.30 14.79
C THR A 370 -24.60 1.42 15.77
N SER A 371 -23.61 2.26 15.46
CA SER A 371 -23.30 3.47 16.25
C SER A 371 -24.42 4.52 16.16
N ASN A 372 -25.06 4.65 15.00
CA ASN A 372 -26.17 5.57 14.80
C ASN A 372 -27.47 5.11 15.47
N SER A 373 -27.69 3.80 15.65
CA SER A 373 -28.88 3.28 16.33
C SER A 373 -28.79 3.31 17.86
N SER A 374 -27.57 3.30 18.42
CA SER A 374 -27.32 3.16 19.86
C SER A 374 -27.10 4.49 20.60
N SER A 375 -26.98 5.63 19.90
CA SER A 375 -26.43 6.87 20.46
C SER A 375 -27.19 8.10 19.94
N THR A 376 -27.74 9.06 20.69
CA THR A 376 -27.65 9.52 22.10
C THR A 376 -26.26 9.71 22.70
N ALA A 377 -25.16 9.39 22.01
CA ALA A 377 -23.81 9.53 22.59
C ALA A 377 -22.68 9.57 21.55
N LYS A 378 -22.04 10.75 21.47
CA LYS A 378 -20.68 11.00 20.98
C LYS A 378 -20.44 10.82 19.46
N SER A 379 -20.83 11.87 18.74
CA SER A 379 -20.30 12.24 17.43
C SER A 379 -18.77 12.11 17.41
N ILE A 380 -18.26 11.25 16.52
CA ILE A 380 -16.90 11.27 16.03
C ILE A 380 -16.73 12.60 15.29
N ASN A 381 -16.15 13.59 15.97
CA ASN A 381 -15.82 14.87 15.36
C ASN A 381 -14.60 14.69 14.45
N LEU A 382 -14.84 14.25 13.21
CA LEU A 382 -13.96 14.62 12.10
C LEU A 382 -13.99 16.14 12.03
N ARG A 383 -12.95 16.73 12.60
CA ARG A 383 -12.82 18.16 12.88
C ARG A 383 -12.62 18.90 11.57
N ARG A 384 -13.69 19.14 10.80
CA ARG A 384 -13.72 20.11 9.70
C ARG A 384 -13.41 21.50 10.25
N LYS A 385 -12.12 21.82 10.34
CA LYS A 385 -11.62 23.18 10.53
C LYS A 385 -11.55 23.81 9.14
N ASN A 386 -12.60 24.50 8.76
CA ASN A 386 -12.60 25.82 8.08
C ASN A 386 -13.85 25.96 7.21
N GLY A 387 -14.58 27.05 7.45
CA GLY A 387 -15.79 27.40 6.72
C GLY A 387 -16.84 27.95 7.66
N LYS A 388 -16.83 29.27 7.85
CA LYS A 388 -17.94 30.02 8.48
C LYS A 388 -19.18 29.85 7.61
N SER A 389 -19.99 28.81 7.80
CA SER A 389 -21.29 28.68 7.13
C SER A 389 -22.43 29.07 8.08
N ASN A 390 -23.39 29.78 7.51
CA ASN A 390 -24.47 30.47 8.19
C ASN A 390 -25.38 29.53 8.98
N ARG A 391 -25.67 29.92 10.22
CA ARG A 391 -26.30 29.12 11.28
C ARG A 391 -27.84 29.12 11.23
N SER A 392 -28.48 29.11 10.06
CA SER A 392 -29.94 29.35 9.98
C SER A 392 -30.74 28.39 9.08
N THR A 393 -30.68 27.07 9.30
CA THR A 393 -31.71 26.13 8.77
C THR A 393 -31.89 24.85 9.62
N LYS A 394 -31.37 24.79 10.85
CA LYS A 394 -31.33 23.53 11.64
C LYS A 394 -32.60 23.23 12.48
N ALA A 395 -33.78 23.53 11.96
CA ALA A 395 -35.03 23.31 12.67
C ALA A 395 -36.19 22.91 11.74
N LYS A 396 -36.09 21.76 11.04
CA LYS A 396 -37.29 21.06 10.52
C LYS A 396 -37.11 19.63 9.99
N MET A 397 -36.00 18.92 10.22
CA MET A 397 -35.92 17.49 9.88
C MET A 397 -36.40 16.63 11.04
N LYS A 398 -37.72 16.55 11.18
CA LYS A 398 -38.40 15.65 12.11
C LYS A 398 -38.53 14.29 11.43
N ALA A 399 -37.83 13.30 11.97
CA ALA A 399 -38.16 11.87 11.97
C ALA A 399 -39.00 11.33 10.80
N ASN A 400 -38.38 11.20 9.63
CA ASN A 400 -38.77 10.13 8.71
C ASN A 400 -37.67 9.08 8.82
N SER A 401 -37.86 8.10 9.70
CA SER A 401 -36.96 6.95 9.80
C SER A 401 -37.20 6.07 8.58
N GLN A 402 -36.77 6.53 7.40
CA GLN A 402 -36.73 5.68 6.21
C GLN A 402 -35.90 4.46 6.55
N ILE A 403 -36.41 3.29 6.17
CA ILE A 403 -35.73 2.02 6.36
C ILE A 403 -34.55 2.02 5.40
N PHE A 404 -33.39 2.44 5.91
CA PHE A 404 -32.14 2.35 5.16
C PHE A 404 -31.79 0.87 4.97
N THR A 405 -31.63 0.44 3.72
CA THR A 405 -31.24 -0.94 3.40
C THR A 405 -29.71 -0.96 3.23
N MET A 406 -29.03 -1.91 3.90
CA MET A 406 -27.59 -2.05 3.69
C MET A 406 -27.30 -2.45 2.25
N PRO A 407 -26.31 -1.83 1.58
CA PRO A 407 -25.90 -2.29 0.25
C PRO A 407 -25.34 -3.71 0.30
N THR A 408 -25.44 -4.42 -0.81
CA THR A 408 -24.71 -5.68 -1.04
C THR A 408 -23.29 -5.33 -1.52
N LEU A 409 -22.25 -5.83 -0.85
CA LEU A 409 -20.85 -5.59 -1.24
C LEU A 409 -20.21 -6.85 -1.81
N ILE A 410 -19.64 -6.75 -3.01
CA ILE A 410 -19.09 -7.87 -3.79
C ILE A 410 -17.67 -7.53 -4.24
N ALA A 411 -16.75 -8.47 -4.10
CA ALA A 411 -15.38 -8.37 -4.61
C ALA A 411 -15.19 -9.33 -5.79
N THR A 412 -14.57 -8.87 -6.87
CA THR A 412 -14.32 -9.66 -8.07
C THR A 412 -12.89 -9.45 -8.57
N ASP A 413 -12.23 -10.53 -8.96
CA ASP A 413 -10.88 -10.51 -9.53
C ASP A 413 -10.66 -11.75 -10.40
N ASP A 414 -10.06 -11.61 -11.59
CA ASP A 414 -9.78 -12.73 -12.49
C ASP A 414 -8.44 -13.42 -12.24
N GLY A 415 -7.65 -12.92 -11.29
CA GLY A 415 -6.32 -13.41 -10.94
C GLY A 415 -5.21 -12.94 -11.88
N SER A 416 -5.50 -12.04 -12.83
CA SER A 416 -4.51 -11.51 -13.79
C SER A 416 -3.32 -10.82 -13.09
N TRP A 417 -3.58 -10.20 -11.93
CA TRP A 417 -2.57 -9.57 -11.08
C TRP A 417 -1.75 -10.54 -10.24
N LYS A 418 -2.11 -11.84 -10.26
CA LYS A 418 -1.49 -12.89 -9.41
C LYS A 418 -1.50 -12.54 -7.93
N ALA A 419 -2.47 -11.73 -7.50
CA ALA A 419 -2.69 -11.43 -6.09
C ALA A 419 -2.93 -12.75 -5.33
N PRO A 420 -2.32 -12.94 -4.14
CA PRO A 420 -2.57 -14.12 -3.34
C PRO A 420 -4.03 -14.14 -2.91
N MET A 421 -4.82 -15.04 -3.49
CA MET A 421 -6.20 -15.26 -3.05
C MET A 421 -6.19 -15.90 -1.66
N TYR A 422 -6.57 -15.13 -0.64
CA TYR A 422 -6.75 -15.69 0.70
C TYR A 422 -8.06 -16.47 0.76
N SER A 423 -7.97 -17.77 1.05
CA SER A 423 -9.14 -18.57 1.39
C SER A 423 -9.59 -18.25 2.83
N SER A 424 -10.09 -17.05 3.06
CA SER A 424 -10.73 -16.68 4.32
C SER A 424 -12.22 -16.92 4.20
N LYS A 425 -12.85 -17.56 5.20
CA LYS A 425 -14.31 -17.70 5.28
C LYS A 425 -15.05 -16.35 5.28
N HIS A 426 -14.33 -15.25 5.52
CA HIS A 426 -14.89 -13.90 5.61
C HIS A 426 -14.67 -13.06 4.35
N ILE A 427 -13.79 -13.50 3.44
CA ILE A 427 -13.45 -12.76 2.23
C ILE A 427 -13.72 -13.67 1.04
N GLU A 428 -14.81 -13.39 0.34
CA GLU A 428 -15.19 -14.07 -0.90
C GLU A 428 -14.87 -13.15 -2.07
N VAL A 429 -13.98 -13.61 -2.95
CA VAL A 429 -13.65 -12.95 -4.21
C VAL A 429 -14.14 -13.84 -5.34
N GLU A 430 -15.09 -13.34 -6.13
CA GLU A 430 -15.58 -14.07 -7.31
C GLU A 430 -14.53 -13.99 -8.43
N LYS A 431 -14.28 -15.13 -9.10
CA LYS A 431 -13.35 -15.20 -10.23
C LYS A 431 -14.00 -14.68 -11.51
N LEU A 432 -14.00 -13.37 -11.68
CA LEU A 432 -14.60 -12.68 -12.81
C LEU A 432 -13.68 -11.53 -13.24
N SER A 433 -13.54 -11.34 -14.54
CA SER A 433 -12.94 -10.12 -15.10
C SER A 433 -13.83 -8.91 -14.81
N ALA A 434 -13.27 -7.70 -14.96
CA ALA A 434 -14.03 -6.45 -14.78
C ALA A 434 -15.31 -6.42 -15.63
N VAL A 435 -15.24 -6.90 -16.88
CA VAL A 435 -16.37 -6.96 -17.81
C VAL A 435 -17.44 -7.96 -17.33
N GLU A 436 -17.03 -9.19 -17.01
CA GLU A 436 -17.95 -10.24 -16.55
C GLU A 436 -18.63 -9.85 -15.24
N ALA A 437 -17.90 -9.20 -14.32
CA ALA A 437 -18.40 -8.72 -13.05
C ALA A 437 -19.52 -7.67 -13.24
N VAL A 438 -19.29 -6.68 -14.10
CA VAL A 438 -20.28 -5.63 -14.41
C VAL A 438 -21.50 -6.24 -15.07
N VAL A 439 -21.33 -7.13 -16.05
CA VAL A 439 -22.45 -7.81 -16.73
C VAL A 439 -23.27 -8.66 -15.76
N LYS A 440 -22.63 -9.43 -14.88
CA LYS A 440 -23.30 -10.32 -13.92
C LYS A 440 -24.09 -9.55 -12.87
N HIS A 441 -23.56 -8.43 -12.39
CA HIS A 441 -24.14 -7.66 -11.27
C HIS A 441 -24.88 -6.40 -11.71
N ALA A 442 -24.99 -6.17 -13.03
CA ALA A 442 -25.80 -5.12 -13.61
C ALA A 442 -27.26 -5.21 -13.10
N PRO A 443 -27.91 -4.06 -12.84
CA PRO A 443 -29.35 -4.02 -12.65
C PRO A 443 -30.06 -4.71 -13.84
N PRO A 444 -31.20 -5.39 -13.63
CA PRO A 444 -31.99 -5.92 -14.75
C PRO A 444 -32.49 -4.77 -15.64
N SER A 445 -32.70 -5.08 -16.92
CA SER A 445 -33.25 -4.10 -17.87
C SER A 445 -34.60 -3.60 -17.38
N PRO A 446 -35.01 -2.36 -17.72
CA PRO A 446 -36.32 -1.83 -17.32
C PRO A 446 -37.49 -2.77 -17.64
N GLU A 447 -37.40 -3.52 -18.74
CA GLU A 447 -38.38 -4.51 -19.20
C GLU A 447 -38.43 -5.77 -18.33
N GLN A 448 -37.30 -6.15 -17.72
CA GLN A 448 -37.15 -7.32 -16.86
C GLN A 448 -37.45 -7.02 -15.38
N ARG A 449 -37.67 -5.75 -15.03
CA ARG A 449 -38.10 -5.36 -13.68
C ARG A 449 -39.55 -5.82 -13.46
N LEU A 450 -39.71 -7.07 -13.05
CA LEU A 450 -40.94 -7.54 -12.41
C LEU A 450 -41.26 -6.62 -11.22
N GLU A 451 -42.53 -6.59 -10.78
CA GLU A 451 -43.16 -5.64 -9.82
C GLU A 451 -42.49 -5.44 -8.42
N GLY A 452 -41.22 -5.77 -8.21
CA GLY A 452 -40.52 -5.65 -6.94
C GLY A 452 -39.10 -5.08 -7.06
N GLY A 453 -39.00 -3.75 -7.08
CA GLY A 453 -37.84 -3.00 -6.61
C GLY A 453 -36.87 -2.50 -7.69
N SER A 454 -36.63 -1.19 -7.71
CA SER A 454 -35.48 -0.60 -8.40
C SER A 454 -34.18 -1.10 -7.76
N SER A 455 -33.16 -1.35 -8.58
CA SER A 455 -31.80 -1.62 -8.11
C SER A 455 -30.80 -0.71 -8.81
N ARG A 456 -29.68 -0.42 -8.13
CA ARG A 456 -28.59 0.43 -8.63
C ARG A 456 -27.24 -0.24 -8.40
N LEU A 457 -26.24 0.17 -9.19
CA LEU A 457 -24.89 -0.36 -9.13
C LEU A 457 -23.87 0.77 -8.94
N ILE A 458 -23.03 0.62 -7.90
CA ILE A 458 -21.85 1.45 -7.67
C ILE A 458 -20.62 0.56 -7.88
N VAL A 459 -19.67 1.02 -8.68
CA VAL A 459 -18.40 0.28 -8.91
C VAL A 459 -17.26 0.95 -8.14
N LEU A 460 -16.42 0.15 -7.49
CA LEU A 460 -15.12 0.56 -6.95
C LEU A 460 -14.04 -0.11 -7.81
N CYS A 461 -12.98 0.62 -8.12
CA CYS A 461 -11.81 0.07 -8.79
C CYS A 461 -10.57 0.62 -8.10
N SER A 462 -9.90 -0.22 -7.32
CA SER A 462 -8.64 0.12 -6.65
C SER A 462 -7.48 -0.40 -7.46
N TRP A 463 -6.84 0.51 -8.20
CA TRP A 463 -5.81 0.24 -9.20
C TRP A 463 -6.33 -0.44 -10.46
N MET A 464 -5.73 -0.06 -11.58
CA MET A 464 -6.03 -0.56 -12.93
C MET A 464 -4.70 -0.68 -13.67
N PRO A 465 -4.52 -1.66 -14.59
CA PRO A 465 -3.26 -1.79 -15.29
C PRO A 465 -2.93 -0.51 -16.07
N PRO A 466 -1.65 -0.14 -16.21
CA PRO A 466 -1.25 1.02 -17.01
C PRO A 466 -1.79 0.94 -18.43
N GLN A 467 -2.27 2.06 -18.96
CA GLN A 467 -2.77 2.18 -20.34
C GLN A 467 -4.01 1.32 -20.66
N VAL A 468 -4.64 0.71 -19.66
CA VAL A 468 -5.89 -0.03 -19.82
C VAL A 468 -7.06 0.84 -19.36
N ASP A 469 -8.20 0.75 -20.06
CA ASP A 469 -9.44 1.41 -19.63
C ASP A 469 -10.56 0.39 -19.36
N TRP A 470 -10.68 -0.06 -18.10
CA TRP A 470 -11.85 -0.86 -17.68
C TRP A 470 -13.12 -0.02 -17.55
N THR A 471 -12.99 1.31 -17.40
CA THR A 471 -14.15 2.17 -17.17
C THR A 471 -15.04 2.31 -18.40
N ALA A 472 -14.53 2.02 -19.60
CA ALA A 472 -15.34 1.91 -20.81
C ALA A 472 -16.55 0.99 -20.60
N ASP A 473 -16.37 -0.16 -19.95
CA ASP A 473 -17.46 -1.11 -19.67
C ASP A 473 -18.42 -0.61 -18.58
N PHE A 474 -17.96 0.25 -17.67
CA PHE A 474 -18.82 0.83 -16.63
C PHE A 474 -19.76 1.85 -17.24
N ARG A 475 -19.24 2.60 -18.21
CA ARG A 475 -19.95 3.68 -18.89
C ARG A 475 -20.94 3.20 -19.96
N LYS A 476 -20.73 1.98 -20.52
CA LYS A 476 -21.58 1.36 -21.54
C LYS A 476 -23.07 1.41 -21.22
N HIS A 477 -23.87 1.62 -22.26
CA HIS A 477 -25.34 1.61 -22.20
C HIS A 477 -25.87 0.21 -21.92
N GLN A 478 -26.93 0.12 -21.11
CA GLN A 478 -27.56 -1.16 -20.78
C GLN A 478 -28.13 -1.88 -22.03
N SER A 479 -28.61 -1.12 -23.02
CA SER A 479 -29.05 -1.63 -24.33
C SER A 479 -27.89 -2.26 -25.12
N SER A 480 -26.69 -1.67 -25.03
CA SER A 480 -25.50 -2.10 -25.77
C SER A 480 -24.89 -3.43 -25.32
N ILE A 481 -25.27 -3.95 -24.14
CA ILE A 481 -24.85 -5.29 -23.70
C ILE A 481 -25.46 -6.38 -24.60
N HIS A 482 -26.63 -6.13 -25.18
CA HIS A 482 -27.37 -7.11 -25.97
C HIS A 482 -27.68 -6.69 -27.42
N ALA A 483 -27.57 -5.40 -27.77
CA ALA A 483 -27.66 -4.91 -29.16
C ALA A 483 -27.01 -3.52 -29.34
N PRO A 484 -26.12 -3.30 -30.33
CA PRO A 484 -25.53 -1.98 -30.58
C PRO A 484 -26.53 -1.02 -31.25
N GLY A 485 -26.71 0.20 -30.72
CA GLY A 485 -27.36 1.28 -31.49
C GLY A 485 -28.22 2.31 -30.75
N GLU A 486 -28.47 2.19 -29.44
CA GLU A 486 -29.33 3.16 -28.72
C GLU A 486 -28.61 3.88 -27.58
N SER A 487 -28.72 5.22 -27.58
CA SER A 487 -28.31 6.12 -26.53
C SER A 487 -29.21 5.95 -25.30
N GLY A 488 -28.74 5.17 -24.34
CA GLY A 488 -29.46 4.84 -23.10
C GLY A 488 -28.79 5.43 -21.85
N LEU A 489 -29.31 5.12 -20.67
CA LEU A 489 -28.53 5.27 -19.44
C LEU A 489 -27.54 4.10 -19.36
N GLY A 490 -26.28 4.37 -19.08
CA GLY A 490 -25.27 3.33 -18.79
C GLY A 490 -25.57 2.55 -17.51
N ILE A 491 -24.92 1.40 -17.38
CA ILE A 491 -25.24 0.35 -16.39
C ILE A 491 -24.90 0.78 -14.96
N VAL A 492 -23.86 1.58 -14.80
CA VAL A 492 -23.30 1.97 -13.51
C VAL A 492 -23.74 3.40 -13.16
N ASP A 493 -24.36 3.58 -11.99
CA ASP A 493 -24.83 4.89 -11.52
C ASP A 493 -23.68 5.79 -11.04
N GLU A 494 -22.67 5.17 -10.43
CA GLU A 494 -21.44 5.81 -9.96
C GLU A 494 -20.28 4.81 -9.97
N TYR A 495 -19.10 5.22 -10.43
CA TYR A 495 -17.87 4.47 -10.23
C TYR A 495 -16.81 5.32 -9.53
N ILE A 496 -16.07 4.71 -8.61
CA ILE A 496 -15.02 5.36 -7.84
C ILE A 496 -13.69 4.70 -8.17
N LEU A 497 -12.74 5.51 -8.62
CA LEU A 497 -11.38 5.08 -8.92
C LEU A 497 -10.45 5.47 -7.77
N ILE A 498 -9.61 4.53 -7.35
CA ILE A 498 -8.63 4.70 -6.27
C ILE A 498 -7.26 4.33 -6.85
N GLY A 499 -6.37 5.30 -6.99
CA GLY A 499 -5.04 5.07 -7.57
C GLY A 499 -4.41 6.35 -8.08
N GLU A 500 -3.23 6.27 -8.72
CA GLU A 500 -2.62 7.44 -9.36
C GLU A 500 -3.47 7.93 -10.53
N CYS A 501 -3.80 9.22 -10.56
CA CYS A 501 -4.54 9.84 -11.65
C CYS A 501 -3.70 10.93 -12.33
N ASP A 502 -4.09 11.35 -13.54
CA ASP A 502 -3.52 12.51 -14.23
C ASP A 502 -1.98 12.47 -14.28
N ASP A 503 -1.42 11.58 -15.13
CA ASP A 503 0.02 11.27 -15.28
C ASP A 503 0.55 10.12 -14.40
N GLY A 504 -0.39 9.40 -13.77
CA GLY A 504 -0.14 8.17 -13.03
C GLY A 504 0.04 6.92 -13.89
N THR A 505 0.34 5.80 -13.21
CA THR A 505 0.44 4.47 -13.84
C THR A 505 -0.84 3.64 -13.75
N CYS A 506 -1.90 4.17 -13.15
CA CYS A 506 -3.16 3.45 -12.94
C CYS A 506 -4.15 3.79 -14.06
N GLY A 507 -4.45 2.83 -14.93
CA GLY A 507 -5.39 3.02 -16.05
C GLY A 507 -4.84 3.87 -17.19
N HIS A 508 -5.69 4.22 -18.15
CA HIS A 508 -5.33 5.08 -19.28
C HIS A 508 -5.55 6.55 -18.92
N ASN A 509 -4.54 7.40 -19.12
CA ASN A 509 -4.56 8.81 -18.69
C ASN A 509 -5.75 9.60 -19.28
N TYR A 510 -5.96 9.54 -20.60
CA TYR A 510 -7.13 10.13 -21.25
C TYR A 510 -8.42 9.29 -21.09
N LEU A 511 -8.43 8.01 -21.50
CA LEU A 511 -9.68 7.23 -21.56
C LEU A 511 -10.33 6.96 -20.19
N THR A 512 -9.53 6.72 -19.16
CA THR A 512 -10.02 6.41 -17.81
C THR A 512 -10.27 7.66 -16.99
N TRP A 513 -9.30 8.58 -16.94
CA TRP A 513 -9.36 9.77 -16.07
C TRP A 513 -9.86 11.04 -16.77
N GLY A 514 -9.83 11.06 -18.10
CA GLY A 514 -10.13 12.23 -18.93
C GLY A 514 -9.17 13.38 -18.70
N ASN A 515 -7.88 13.08 -18.56
CA ASN A 515 -6.83 14.11 -18.55
C ASN A 515 -6.62 14.67 -19.98
N PRO A 516 -7.00 15.93 -20.26
CA PRO A 516 -6.92 16.50 -21.60
C PRO A 516 -5.47 16.66 -22.09
N ASP A 517 -4.50 16.81 -21.19
CA ASP A 517 -3.09 16.99 -21.55
C ASP A 517 -2.45 15.71 -22.12
N ALA A 518 -3.08 14.56 -21.87
CA ALA A 518 -2.65 13.26 -22.38
C ALA A 518 -3.34 12.85 -23.68
N TYR A 519 -4.13 13.74 -24.29
CA TYR A 519 -4.79 13.46 -25.56
C TYR A 519 -3.80 13.64 -26.72
N GLU A 520 -3.44 12.53 -27.37
CA GLU A 520 -2.66 12.55 -28.62
C GLU A 520 -3.62 12.55 -29.81
N SER A 521 -3.67 13.66 -30.58
CA SER A 521 -4.49 13.71 -31.79
C SER A 521 -3.85 12.87 -32.91
N GLU A 522 -4.52 11.82 -33.38
CA GLU A 522 -4.02 10.99 -34.49
C GLU A 522 -3.81 11.80 -35.79
N ASP A 523 -4.61 12.84 -36.01
CA ASP A 523 -4.59 13.64 -37.24
C ASP A 523 -3.69 14.90 -37.17
N GLY A 524 -2.99 15.12 -36.05
CA GLY A 524 -2.18 16.33 -35.82
C GLY A 524 -2.98 17.65 -35.86
N ASN A 525 -4.32 17.57 -35.87
CA ASN A 525 -5.18 18.73 -35.93
C ASN A 525 -5.58 19.15 -34.51
N GLU A 526 -4.80 20.02 -33.90
CA GLU A 526 -5.02 20.59 -32.54
C GLU A 526 -6.34 21.37 -32.38
N SER A 527 -7.13 21.53 -33.45
CA SER A 527 -8.26 22.46 -33.48
C SER A 527 -9.48 22.03 -32.66
N SER A 528 -9.54 20.80 -32.14
CA SER A 528 -10.60 20.39 -31.21
C SER A 528 -10.17 19.22 -30.32
N VAL A 529 -9.86 19.51 -29.05
CA VAL A 529 -9.77 18.46 -28.02
C VAL A 529 -11.16 17.81 -27.93
N PRO A 530 -11.29 16.49 -28.17
CA PRO A 530 -12.57 15.82 -28.07
C PRO A 530 -13.12 15.91 -26.65
N VAL A 531 -14.43 15.73 -26.53
CA VAL A 531 -15.07 15.60 -25.23
C VAL A 531 -14.46 14.40 -24.50
N VAL A 532 -14.05 14.58 -23.25
CA VAL A 532 -13.48 13.48 -22.46
C VAL A 532 -14.52 12.36 -22.29
N PRO A 533 -14.12 11.07 -22.35
CA PRO A 533 -15.09 9.98 -22.49
C PRO A 533 -16.16 9.92 -21.41
N TYR A 534 -15.78 10.17 -20.14
CA TYR A 534 -16.75 10.15 -19.05
C TYR A 534 -17.82 11.25 -19.17
N VAL A 535 -17.50 12.42 -19.75
CA VAL A 535 -18.47 13.50 -19.98
C VAL A 535 -19.40 13.13 -21.13
N GLU A 536 -18.87 12.56 -22.21
CA GLU A 536 -19.66 12.05 -23.34
C GLU A 536 -20.69 11.03 -22.87
N ASP A 537 -20.30 10.15 -21.93
CA ASP A 537 -21.15 9.13 -21.32
C ASP A 537 -22.07 9.64 -20.19
N GLY A 538 -22.09 10.96 -19.97
CA GLY A 538 -22.98 11.66 -19.03
C GLY A 538 -22.56 11.61 -17.56
N TYR A 539 -21.32 11.24 -17.27
CA TYR A 539 -20.76 11.28 -15.91
C TYR A 539 -20.13 12.64 -15.60
N GLN A 540 -20.14 12.99 -14.32
CA GLN A 540 -19.37 14.08 -13.76
C GLN A 540 -18.23 13.52 -12.91
N ARG A 541 -17.01 14.01 -13.12
CA ARG A 541 -15.84 13.75 -12.29
C ARG A 541 -15.88 14.62 -11.02
N ILE A 542 -15.75 14.00 -9.86
CA ILE A 542 -15.77 14.62 -8.53
C ILE A 542 -14.54 14.13 -7.75
N GLU A 543 -13.63 15.06 -7.48
CA GLU A 543 -12.46 14.79 -6.63
C GLU A 543 -12.90 14.64 -5.18
N LEU A 544 -12.63 13.48 -4.57
CA LEU A 544 -12.88 13.26 -3.15
C LEU A 544 -11.63 13.66 -2.36
N GLU A 545 -11.33 14.96 -2.34
CA GLU A 545 -10.09 15.52 -1.75
C GLU A 545 -9.88 15.08 -0.30
N ASP A 546 -10.94 15.14 0.52
CA ASP A 546 -10.91 14.72 1.93
C ASP A 546 -10.48 13.24 2.09
N LEU A 547 -10.88 12.36 1.15
CA LEU A 547 -10.49 10.94 1.16
C LEU A 547 -9.11 10.73 0.56
N SER A 548 -8.78 11.47 -0.49
CA SER A 548 -7.47 11.39 -1.16
C SER A 548 -6.33 11.73 -0.18
N LEU A 549 -6.55 12.66 0.76
CA LEU A 549 -5.59 12.97 1.84
C LEU A 549 -5.36 11.83 2.84
N LEU A 550 -6.27 10.85 2.87
CA LEU A 550 -6.19 9.69 3.75
C LEU A 550 -5.65 8.45 3.01
N GLN A 551 -5.53 8.50 1.69
CA GLN A 551 -4.98 7.42 0.87
C GLN A 551 -3.48 7.31 1.09
N ILE A 552 -2.96 6.08 1.09
CA ILE A 552 -1.53 5.80 1.30
C ILE A 552 -1.11 4.71 0.33
N SER A 553 -0.43 5.10 -0.74
CA SER A 553 0.02 4.20 -1.78
C SER A 553 1.51 3.87 -1.69
N ARG A 554 1.93 2.85 -2.44
CA ARG A 554 3.34 2.46 -2.58
C ARG A 554 4.22 3.51 -3.28
N PHE A 555 3.58 4.39 -4.05
CA PHE A 555 4.25 5.42 -4.83
C PHE A 555 4.33 6.76 -4.08
N ASP A 556 3.53 6.92 -3.03
CA ASP A 556 3.62 8.08 -2.16
C ASP A 556 5.04 8.23 -1.61
N CYS A 557 5.54 9.45 -1.70
CA CYS A 557 6.88 9.80 -1.28
C CYS A 557 6.92 11.26 -0.81
N LYS A 558 8.08 11.73 -0.34
CA LYS A 558 8.22 13.13 0.14
C LYS A 558 7.87 14.20 -0.90
N ARG A 559 7.83 13.86 -2.18
CA ARG A 559 7.60 14.82 -3.27
C ARG A 559 6.25 14.70 -3.95
N SER A 560 5.61 13.54 -3.84
CA SER A 560 4.42 13.22 -4.62
C SER A 560 3.46 12.39 -3.79
N SER A 561 2.18 12.77 -3.91
CA SER A 561 1.01 11.96 -3.59
C SER A 561 0.13 11.98 -4.84
N GLU A 562 0.51 11.21 -5.86
CA GLU A 562 -0.26 11.13 -7.11
C GLU A 562 -1.54 10.33 -6.96
N SER A 563 -1.63 9.52 -5.91
CA SER A 563 -2.82 8.72 -5.64
C SER A 563 -4.00 9.60 -5.20
N LYS A 564 -5.11 9.47 -5.92
CA LYS A 564 -6.37 10.14 -5.63
C LYS A 564 -7.52 9.14 -5.55
N THR A 565 -8.58 9.58 -4.87
CA THR A 565 -9.88 8.95 -4.87
C THR A 565 -10.85 9.85 -5.63
N VAL A 566 -11.35 9.36 -6.76
CA VAL A 566 -12.19 10.15 -7.67
C VAL A 566 -13.49 9.42 -7.94
N SER A 567 -14.62 10.12 -7.74
CA SER A 567 -15.96 9.62 -8.06
C SER A 567 -16.37 10.13 -9.43
N PHE A 568 -16.92 9.24 -10.26
CA PHE A 568 -17.56 9.55 -11.52
C PHE A 568 -19.01 9.16 -11.40
N ARG A 569 -19.91 10.14 -11.39
CA ARG A 569 -21.33 9.91 -11.05
C ARG A 569 -22.27 10.60 -12.00
N ARG A 570 -23.47 10.05 -12.12
CA ARG A 570 -24.57 10.65 -12.89
C ARG A 570 -25.54 11.43 -12.00
N GLY A 571 -26.24 12.40 -12.62
CA GLY A 571 -27.39 13.08 -12.03
C GLY A 571 -27.08 13.96 -10.82
N ALA A 572 -26.15 14.90 -10.97
CA ALA A 572 -25.88 15.95 -9.97
C ALA A 572 -26.96 17.03 -9.95
#